data_AF-A0A1B8QLZ0-F1
#
_entry.id   AF-A0A1B8QLZ0-F1
#
_cell.length_a   1.000
_cell.length_b   1.000
_cell.length_c   1.000
_cell.angle_alpha   90.00
_cell.angle_beta   90.00
_cell.angle_gamma   90.00
#
_symmetry.space_group_name_H-M   'P 1'
#
loop_
_entity.id
_entity.type
_entity.pdbx_description
1 polymer ?
#
loop_
_entity_poly.entity_id
_entity_poly.type
_entity_poly.pdbx_seq_one_letter_code
_entity_poly.pdbx_strand_id
1 'polypeptide(L)'
;MIDEFHRLFKGNFTHQEKVNDVLEEIVREWRAFGFSLFLSTQTLKDVNFRGSVKDQIGLRMTYRVNSDMALGFDIFASYNTKTILGLQQYQILMQTGDSTITALVDKPVEINTTLEQIRLSRPLHLQVQAQVIQSGEANIQTAQMPQKTDADQPIESIKVENPNDKHFAQLDNAIAKAQQKLAKLNADDDDDVPNWC
;
A
#
# COMPACT_ATOMS: atom_id res chain seq x y z
N MET A 1 -7.58 -0.73 6.69
CA MET A 1 -8.80 -1.17 5.95
C MET A 1 -9.47 0.08 5.43
N ILE A 2 -9.83 0.10 4.15
CA ILE A 2 -10.49 1.23 3.49
C ILE A 2 -11.80 0.73 2.93
N ASP A 3 -12.89 1.25 3.46
CA ASP A 3 -14.22 0.97 2.94
C ASP A 3 -14.60 1.96 1.83
N GLU A 4 -15.32 1.46 0.83
CA GLU A 4 -15.63 2.14 -0.41
C GLU A 4 -14.43 2.82 -1.07
N PHE A 5 -13.34 2.05 -1.26
CA PHE A 5 -12.08 2.60 -1.75
C PHE A 5 -12.18 3.27 -3.13
N HIS A 6 -13.17 2.89 -3.96
CA HIS A 6 -13.46 3.58 -5.24
C HIS A 6 -13.65 5.09 -5.06
N ARG A 7 -14.10 5.53 -3.88
CA ARG A 7 -14.29 6.95 -3.57
C ARG A 7 -12.97 7.73 -3.55
N LEU A 8 -11.84 7.07 -3.27
CA LEU A 8 -10.53 7.70 -3.34
C LEU A 8 -10.20 8.16 -4.76
N PHE A 9 -10.74 7.49 -5.78
CA PHE A 9 -10.54 7.81 -7.18
C PHE A 9 -11.47 8.93 -7.69
N LYS A 10 -12.31 9.52 -6.84
CA LYS A 10 -13.15 10.67 -7.23
C LYS A 10 -12.27 11.90 -7.43
N GLY A 11 -12.03 12.25 -8.69
CA GLY A 11 -11.24 13.42 -9.05
C GLY A 11 -10.81 13.39 -10.50
N ASN A 12 -9.93 14.33 -10.86
CA ASN A 12 -9.31 14.37 -12.19
C ASN A 12 -8.28 13.23 -12.36
N PHE A 13 -7.81 13.04 -13.58
CA PHE A 13 -6.84 12.00 -13.93
C PHE A 13 -5.57 12.06 -13.04
N THR A 14 -5.03 13.25 -12.80
CA THR A 14 -3.84 13.43 -11.94
C THR A 14 -4.07 12.96 -10.50
N HIS A 15 -5.26 13.17 -9.95
CA HIS A 15 -5.63 12.67 -8.63
C HIS A 15 -5.71 11.14 -8.62
N GLN A 16 -6.33 10.56 -9.65
CA GLN A 16 -6.43 9.10 -9.78
C GLN A 16 -5.06 8.42 -9.91
N GLU A 17 -4.14 9.01 -10.68
CA GLU A 17 -2.77 8.51 -10.79
C GLU A 17 -2.03 8.57 -9.44
N LYS A 18 -2.17 9.67 -8.69
CA LYS A 18 -1.59 9.76 -7.35
C LYS A 18 -2.11 8.67 -6.41
N VAL A 19 -3.41 8.38 -6.47
CA VAL A 19 -4.00 7.30 -5.66
C VAL A 19 -3.42 5.95 -6.07
N ASN A 20 -3.26 5.69 -7.38
CA ASN A 20 -2.61 4.48 -7.86
C ASN A 20 -1.15 4.38 -7.38
N ASP A 21 -0.37 5.45 -7.47
CA ASP A 21 1.04 5.46 -7.06
C ASP A 21 1.18 5.15 -5.56
N VAL A 22 0.35 5.77 -4.71
CA VAL A 22 0.34 5.48 -3.26
C VAL A 22 -0.09 4.04 -2.98
N LEU A 23 -1.12 3.54 -3.66
CA LEU A 23 -1.54 2.15 -3.49
C LEU A 23 -0.42 1.19 -3.91
N GLU A 24 0.25 1.46 -5.03
CA GLU A 24 1.36 0.65 -5.56
C GLU A 24 2.53 0.59 -4.58
N GLU A 25 2.91 1.71 -3.97
CA GLU A 25 3.92 1.75 -2.91
C GLU A 25 3.52 0.86 -1.72
N ILE A 26 2.26 0.98 -1.26
CA ILE A 26 1.76 0.20 -0.12
C ILE A 26 1.78 -1.30 -0.43
N VAL A 27 1.21 -1.75 -1.56
CA VAL A 27 1.17 -3.20 -1.86
C VAL A 27 2.56 -3.79 -2.12
N ARG A 28 3.49 -3.01 -2.69
CA ARG A 28 4.84 -3.49 -3.00
C ARG A 28 5.74 -3.54 -1.78
N GLU A 29 5.72 -2.49 -0.95
CA GLU A 29 6.75 -2.31 0.09
C GLU A 29 6.23 -2.70 1.48
N TRP A 30 4.97 -2.40 1.78
CA TRP A 30 4.47 -2.54 3.15
C TRP A 30 4.21 -4.00 3.54
N ARG A 31 4.07 -4.89 2.55
CA ARG A 31 3.98 -6.34 2.78
C ARG A 31 5.22 -6.87 3.51
N ALA A 32 6.41 -6.35 3.20
CA ALA A 32 7.66 -6.76 3.86
C ALA A 32 7.71 -6.36 5.34
N PHE A 33 6.99 -5.30 5.71
CA PHE A 33 6.90 -4.80 7.08
C PHE A 33 5.73 -5.39 7.87
N GLY A 34 5.01 -6.37 7.31
CA GLY A 34 3.90 -7.05 8.00
C GLY A 34 2.57 -6.30 7.97
N PHE A 35 2.40 -5.30 7.10
CA PHE A 35 1.11 -4.64 6.92
C PHE A 35 0.21 -5.41 5.96
N SER A 36 -1.08 -5.44 6.29
CA SER A 36 -2.14 -6.01 5.45
C SER A 36 -3.13 -4.93 5.03
N LEU A 37 -3.29 -4.75 3.73
CA LEU A 37 -4.26 -3.81 3.16
C LEU A 37 -5.56 -4.54 2.81
N PHE A 38 -6.67 -4.03 3.33
CA PHE A 38 -8.02 -4.48 3.01
C PHE A 38 -8.76 -3.35 2.29
N LEU A 39 -9.21 -3.61 1.07
CA LEU A 39 -9.96 -2.68 0.23
C LEU A 39 -11.34 -3.30 -0.05
N SER A 40 -12.41 -2.62 0.34
CA SER A 40 -13.77 -3.03 0.03
C SER A 40 -14.48 -2.01 -0.85
N THR A 41 -15.31 -2.49 -1.77
CA THR A 41 -16.21 -1.63 -2.54
C THR A 41 -17.39 -2.40 -3.12
N GLN A 42 -18.49 -1.69 -3.36
CA GLN A 42 -19.65 -2.19 -4.09
C GLN A 42 -19.48 -2.15 -5.63
N THR A 43 -18.59 -1.29 -6.15
CA THR A 43 -18.45 -1.09 -7.60
C THR A 43 -17.06 -0.59 -7.97
N LEU A 44 -16.53 -1.06 -9.10
CA LEU A 44 -15.34 -0.50 -9.74
C LEU A 44 -15.67 0.31 -11.00
N LYS A 45 -16.96 0.57 -11.24
CA LYS A 45 -17.37 1.39 -12.36
C LYS A 45 -16.69 2.77 -12.30
N ASP A 46 -16.11 3.17 -13.42
CA ASP A 46 -15.42 4.46 -13.61
C ASP A 46 -14.19 4.65 -12.70
N VAL A 47 -13.62 3.56 -12.16
CA VAL A 47 -12.37 3.58 -11.41
C VAL A 47 -11.22 3.22 -12.34
N ASN A 48 -10.29 4.16 -12.56
CA ASN A 48 -9.02 3.88 -13.22
C ASN A 48 -8.07 3.16 -12.24
N PHE A 49 -8.37 1.89 -11.93
CA PHE A 49 -7.56 1.10 -11.02
C PHE A 49 -6.48 0.35 -11.82
N ARG A 50 -5.21 0.72 -11.61
CA ARG A 50 -4.08 0.23 -12.43
C ARG A 50 -3.93 -1.29 -12.30
N GLY A 51 -3.71 -1.96 -13.43
CA GLY A 51 -3.51 -3.42 -13.50
C GLY A 51 -2.35 -3.91 -12.63
N SER A 52 -1.23 -3.17 -12.58
CA SER A 52 -0.07 -3.52 -11.74
C SER A 52 -0.42 -3.61 -10.25
N VAL A 53 -1.28 -2.71 -9.76
CA VAL A 53 -1.77 -2.74 -8.37
C VAL A 53 -2.72 -3.92 -8.16
N LYS A 54 -3.64 -4.16 -9.11
CA LYS A 54 -4.54 -5.34 -9.06
C LYS A 54 -3.74 -6.64 -8.97
N ASP A 55 -2.71 -6.81 -9.79
CA ASP A 55 -1.91 -8.02 -9.88
C ASP A 55 -1.09 -8.30 -8.61
N GLN A 56 -0.70 -7.25 -7.88
CA GLN A 56 -0.04 -7.40 -6.57
C GLN A 56 -1.02 -7.80 -5.46
N ILE A 57 -2.31 -7.55 -5.61
CA ILE A 57 -3.34 -7.99 -4.67
C ILE A 57 -3.67 -9.46 -4.95
N GLY A 58 -2.91 -10.34 -4.30
CA GLY A 58 -2.99 -11.79 -4.50
C GLY A 58 -4.25 -12.48 -3.96
N LEU A 59 -4.99 -11.83 -3.03
CA LEU A 59 -6.26 -12.33 -2.50
C LEU A 59 -7.40 -11.39 -2.92
N ARG A 60 -8.39 -11.94 -3.62
CA ARG A 60 -9.55 -11.20 -4.10
C ARG A 60 -10.82 -11.94 -3.72
N MET A 61 -11.84 -11.22 -3.26
CA MET A 61 -13.10 -11.81 -2.83
C MET A 61 -14.26 -10.99 -3.37
N THR A 62 -15.35 -11.65 -3.72
CA THR A 62 -16.60 -10.98 -4.09
C THR A 62 -17.78 -11.73 -3.50
N TYR A 63 -18.77 -10.95 -3.05
CA TYR A 63 -20.13 -11.41 -2.89
C TYR A 63 -20.85 -11.42 -4.23
N ARG A 64 -22.11 -11.84 -4.23
CA ARG A 64 -22.99 -11.71 -5.39
C ARG A 64 -23.03 -10.26 -5.87
N VAL A 65 -22.92 -10.07 -7.18
CA VAL A 65 -23.06 -8.76 -7.84
C VAL A 65 -24.25 -8.78 -8.79
N ASN A 66 -24.82 -7.61 -9.05
CA ASN A 66 -26.05 -7.50 -9.84
C ASN A 66 -25.80 -7.44 -11.36
N SER A 67 -24.55 -7.21 -11.78
CA SER A 67 -24.19 -7.03 -13.19
C SER A 67 -22.71 -7.33 -13.41
N ASP A 68 -22.40 -7.87 -14.59
CA ASP A 68 -21.05 -8.14 -15.07
C ASP A 68 -20.15 -6.90 -15.01
N MET A 69 -20.73 -5.72 -15.31
CA MET A 69 -20.02 -4.44 -15.29
C MET A 69 -19.70 -3.94 -13.88
N ALA A 70 -20.31 -4.49 -12.83
CA ALA A 70 -20.13 -3.96 -11.49
C ALA A 70 -18.74 -4.29 -10.93
N LEU A 71 -18.27 -5.52 -11.11
CA LEU A 71 -17.06 -6.04 -10.45
C LEU A 71 -16.42 -7.27 -11.12
N GLY A 72 -17.13 -7.97 -12.03
CA GLY A 72 -16.80 -9.36 -12.41
C GLY A 72 -15.55 -9.49 -13.29
N PHE A 73 -15.39 -8.61 -14.27
CA PHE A 73 -14.23 -8.63 -15.18
C PHE A 73 -13.00 -7.91 -14.62
N ASP A 74 -13.20 -6.88 -13.81
CA ASP A 74 -12.10 -6.01 -13.39
C ASP A 74 -11.29 -6.53 -12.22
N ILE A 75 -11.84 -7.47 -11.44
CA ILE A 75 -11.19 -8.05 -10.25
C ILE A 75 -10.69 -9.47 -10.50
N PHE A 76 -11.46 -10.30 -11.20
CA PHE A 76 -11.10 -11.70 -11.45
C PHE A 76 -10.58 -11.85 -12.87
N ALA A 77 -9.36 -12.37 -13.01
CA ALA A 77 -8.68 -12.54 -14.31
C ALA A 77 -9.32 -13.62 -15.22
N SER A 78 -10.35 -14.31 -14.73
CA SER A 78 -10.98 -15.46 -15.37
C SER A 78 -12.49 -15.26 -15.49
N TYR A 79 -13.10 -15.83 -16.54
CA TYR A 79 -14.53 -15.83 -16.88
C TYR A 79 -15.44 -16.47 -15.79
N ASN A 80 -15.41 -15.96 -14.56
CA ASN A 80 -16.18 -16.42 -13.41
C ASN A 80 -17.53 -15.73 -13.29
N THR A 81 -17.89 -14.89 -14.25
CA THR A 81 -19.09 -14.06 -14.28
C THR A 81 -20.36 -14.83 -13.90
N LYS A 82 -20.59 -15.99 -14.52
CA LYS A 82 -21.76 -16.84 -14.22
C LYS A 82 -21.81 -17.27 -12.75
N THR A 83 -20.65 -17.64 -12.19
CA THR A 83 -20.52 -18.05 -10.79
C THR A 83 -20.81 -16.88 -9.87
N ILE A 84 -20.24 -15.70 -10.14
CA ILE A 84 -20.41 -14.49 -9.31
C ILE A 84 -21.89 -14.05 -9.29
N LEU A 85 -22.55 -14.03 -10.45
CA LEU A 85 -23.98 -13.67 -10.53
C LEU A 85 -24.89 -14.68 -9.80
N GLY A 86 -24.47 -15.95 -9.75
CA GLY A 86 -25.21 -17.06 -9.13
C GLY A 86 -24.92 -17.30 -7.64
N LEU A 87 -23.99 -16.55 -7.04
CA LEU A 87 -23.69 -16.65 -5.61
C LEU A 87 -24.95 -16.41 -4.77
N GLN A 88 -25.18 -17.29 -3.80
CA GLN A 88 -26.30 -17.15 -2.86
C GLN A 88 -25.94 -16.21 -1.70
N GLN A 89 -26.94 -15.87 -0.87
CA GLN A 89 -26.68 -15.11 0.34
C GLN A 89 -25.65 -15.84 1.22
N TYR A 90 -24.68 -15.09 1.73
CA TYR A 90 -23.55 -15.62 2.51
C TYR A 90 -22.61 -16.55 1.75
N GLN A 91 -22.62 -16.52 0.41
CA GLN A 91 -21.57 -17.12 -0.40
C GLN A 91 -20.63 -16.06 -0.96
N ILE A 92 -19.35 -16.41 -1.02
CA ILE A 92 -18.32 -15.63 -1.70
C ILE A 92 -17.61 -16.47 -2.74
N LEU A 93 -17.13 -15.81 -3.78
CA LEU A 93 -16.07 -16.31 -4.63
C LEU A 93 -14.76 -15.69 -4.17
N MET A 94 -13.76 -16.53 -3.93
CA MET A 94 -12.42 -16.12 -3.50
C MET A 94 -11.39 -16.60 -4.53
N GLN A 95 -10.50 -15.72 -4.95
CA GLN A 95 -9.33 -16.03 -5.77
C GLN A 95 -8.05 -15.77 -4.97
N THR A 96 -7.16 -16.76 -4.97
CA THR A 96 -5.84 -16.71 -4.35
C THR A 96 -4.83 -17.29 -5.33
N GLY A 97 -4.01 -16.42 -5.93
CA GLY A 97 -3.16 -16.80 -7.06
C GLY A 97 -4.00 -17.41 -8.19
N ASP A 98 -3.66 -18.63 -8.58
CA ASP A 98 -4.36 -19.35 -9.67
C ASP A 98 -5.60 -20.14 -9.19
N SER A 99 -5.82 -20.23 -7.88
CA SER A 99 -6.94 -20.96 -7.31
C SER A 99 -8.16 -20.06 -7.15
N THR A 100 -9.32 -20.52 -7.62
CA THR A 100 -10.62 -19.90 -7.36
C THR A 100 -11.52 -20.89 -6.61
N ILE A 101 -12.08 -20.47 -5.47
CA ILE A 101 -12.97 -21.29 -4.65
C ILE A 101 -14.24 -20.53 -4.29
N THR A 102 -15.35 -21.27 -4.14
CA THR A 102 -16.59 -20.76 -3.55
C THR A 102 -16.65 -21.18 -2.09
N ALA A 103 -16.92 -20.23 -1.19
CA ALA A 103 -16.99 -20.48 0.25
C ALA A 103 -18.28 -19.91 0.86
N LEU A 104 -18.74 -20.54 1.95
CA LEU A 104 -19.79 -19.99 2.81
C LEU A 104 -19.14 -19.10 3.88
N VAL A 105 -19.77 -17.97 4.15
CA VAL A 105 -19.33 -17.01 5.17
C VAL A 105 -20.33 -17.02 6.31
N ASP A 106 -19.84 -16.81 7.53
CA ASP A 106 -20.70 -16.67 8.70
C ASP A 106 -21.64 -15.48 8.54
N LYS A 107 -22.81 -15.60 9.18
CA LYS A 107 -23.76 -14.49 9.26
C LYS A 107 -23.12 -13.34 10.04
N PRO A 108 -23.45 -12.08 9.70
CA PRO A 108 -23.00 -10.92 10.46
C PRO A 108 -23.31 -11.11 11.95
N VAL A 109 -22.28 -10.97 12.78
CA VAL A 109 -22.42 -10.96 14.24
C VAL A 109 -22.87 -9.57 14.68
N GLU A 110 -23.61 -9.48 15.78
CA GLU A 110 -24.00 -8.21 16.40
C GLU A 110 -22.75 -7.38 16.77
N ILE A 111 -22.38 -6.46 15.88
CA ILE A 111 -21.13 -5.68 15.95
C ILE A 111 -21.04 -4.92 17.28
N ASN A 112 -22.16 -4.33 17.73
CA ASN A 112 -22.19 -3.52 18.95
C ASN A 112 -21.83 -4.36 20.18
N THR A 113 -22.40 -5.56 20.29
CA THR A 113 -22.10 -6.48 21.40
C THR A 113 -20.64 -6.92 21.38
N THR A 114 -20.09 -7.24 20.20
CA THR A 114 -18.67 -7.59 20.08
C THR A 114 -17.76 -6.41 20.42
N LEU A 115 -18.09 -5.19 19.99
CA LEU A 115 -17.33 -3.99 20.33
C LEU A 115 -17.34 -3.70 21.83
N GLU A 116 -18.48 -3.86 22.49
CA GLU A 116 -18.60 -3.72 23.95
C GLU A 116 -17.71 -4.73 24.67
N GLN A 117 -17.74 -6.00 24.27
CA GLN A 117 -16.85 -7.05 24.82
C GLN A 117 -15.37 -6.71 24.63
N ILE A 118 -14.98 -6.20 23.45
CA ILE A 118 -13.60 -5.79 23.18
C ILE A 118 -13.19 -4.58 24.04
N ARG A 119 -14.08 -3.61 24.23
CA ARG A 119 -13.80 -2.43 25.06
C ARG A 119 -13.68 -2.79 26.54
N LEU A 120 -14.58 -3.63 27.05
CA LEU A 120 -14.55 -4.10 28.44
C LEU A 120 -13.29 -4.92 28.74
N SER A 121 -12.76 -5.66 27.77
CA SER A 121 -11.54 -6.46 27.93
C SER A 121 -10.24 -5.67 27.77
N ARG A 122 -10.28 -4.41 27.29
CA ARG A 122 -9.08 -3.59 27.09
C ARG A 122 -8.85 -2.57 28.22
N PRO A 123 -7.62 -2.46 28.73
CA PRO A 123 -7.21 -1.34 29.57
C PRO A 123 -7.43 0.01 28.87
N LEU A 124 -7.91 1.01 29.62
CA LEU A 124 -8.33 2.31 29.08
C LEU A 124 -7.25 3.00 28.22
N HIS A 125 -5.97 2.82 28.57
CA HIS A 125 -4.83 3.42 27.87
C HIS A 125 -4.52 2.78 26.51
N LEU A 126 -5.16 1.65 26.17
CA LEU A 126 -5.06 0.98 24.85
C LEU A 126 -6.34 1.14 24.02
N GLN A 127 -7.32 1.88 24.53
CA GLN A 127 -8.56 2.18 23.81
C GLN A 127 -8.34 3.43 22.94
N VAL A 128 -8.00 3.22 21.66
CA VAL A 128 -7.94 4.31 20.69
C VAL A 128 -9.37 4.60 20.22
N GLN A 129 -9.87 5.81 20.48
CA GLN A 129 -11.13 6.27 19.88
C GLN A 129 -10.85 6.84 18.49
N ALA A 130 -11.48 6.26 17.47
CA ALA A 130 -11.40 6.81 16.12
C ALA A 130 -12.02 8.20 16.11
N GLN A 131 -11.26 9.21 15.69
CA GLN A 131 -11.77 10.55 15.48
C GLN A 131 -12.43 10.60 14.10
N VAL A 132 -13.76 10.75 14.06
CA VAL A 132 -14.47 10.95 12.80
C VAL A 132 -14.24 12.38 12.35
N ILE A 133 -13.30 12.57 11.42
CA ILE A 133 -13.09 13.86 10.77
C ILE A 133 -14.12 13.97 9.65
N GLN A 134 -15.19 14.74 9.88
CA GLN A 134 -16.05 15.16 8.79
C GLN A 134 -15.25 16.08 7.88
N SER A 135 -15.21 15.79 6.58
CA SER A 135 -14.66 16.67 5.56
C SER A 135 -15.58 17.89 5.40
N GLY A 136 -15.47 18.82 6.36
CA GLY A 136 -15.89 20.19 6.22
C GLY A 136 -14.88 20.95 5.35
N GLU A 137 -15.38 21.93 4.60
CA GLU A 137 -14.66 22.77 3.64
C GLU A 137 -13.27 23.21 4.11
N ALA A 138 -12.35 23.34 3.16
CA ALA A 138 -10.96 23.69 3.38
C ALA A 138 -10.82 24.97 4.23
N ASN A 139 -10.62 24.78 5.53
CA ASN A 139 -10.03 25.78 6.39
C ASN A 139 -8.65 25.25 6.79
N ILE A 140 -7.65 25.54 5.96
CA ILE A 140 -6.26 25.40 6.33
C ILE A 140 -5.99 26.49 7.38
N GLN A 141 -6.40 26.23 8.60
CA GLN A 141 -5.74 26.82 9.75
C GLN A 141 -4.63 25.86 10.10
N THR A 142 -3.42 26.25 9.72
CA THR A 142 -2.14 25.76 10.22
C THR A 142 -2.28 25.31 11.67
N ALA A 143 -2.32 24.00 11.90
CA ALA A 143 -2.07 23.43 13.21
C ALA A 143 -0.61 23.78 13.55
N GLN A 144 -0.44 24.85 14.33
CA GLN A 144 0.83 25.15 14.97
C GLN A 144 1.16 23.97 15.88
N MET A 145 2.34 23.38 15.68
CA MET A 145 2.92 22.42 16.61
C MET A 145 2.89 23.00 18.04
N PRO A 146 2.59 22.19 19.07
CA PRO A 146 2.63 22.67 20.44
C PRO A 146 3.99 23.29 20.74
N GLN A 147 3.95 24.56 21.18
CA GLN A 147 5.13 25.30 21.62
C GLN A 147 5.80 24.55 22.78
N LYS A 148 7.12 24.38 22.67
CA LYS A 148 7.99 24.06 23.81
C LYS A 148 7.78 25.13 24.88
N THR A 149 7.30 24.74 26.05
CA THR A 149 7.48 25.53 27.28
C THR A 149 8.83 25.21 27.88
N ASP A 150 9.55 26.27 28.23
CA ASP A 150 10.92 26.29 28.72
C ASP A 150 11.13 25.44 29.98
N ALA A 151 12.09 24.52 29.88
CA ALA A 151 12.90 24.09 31.01
C ALA A 151 14.34 23.92 30.48
N ASP A 152 15.00 25.07 30.31
CA ASP A 152 16.43 25.18 30.02
C ASP A 152 17.23 24.62 31.20
N GLN A 153 17.90 23.48 30.96
CA GLN A 153 19.30 23.33 31.35
C GLN A 153 20.07 22.71 30.18
N PRO A 154 21.30 23.18 29.90
CA PRO A 154 22.06 22.77 28.74
C PRO A 154 22.59 21.35 28.97
N ILE A 155 21.99 20.37 28.30
CA ILE A 155 22.64 19.07 28.11
C ILE A 155 23.60 19.26 26.94
N GLU A 156 24.89 19.15 27.23
CA GLU A 156 25.97 19.14 26.23
C GLU A 156 25.57 18.27 25.04
N SER A 157 25.72 18.84 23.84
CA SER A 157 25.47 18.15 22.58
C SER A 157 26.32 16.88 22.50
N ILE A 158 25.71 15.74 22.83
CA ILE A 158 26.25 14.44 22.47
C ILE A 158 26.18 14.40 20.94
N LYS A 159 27.34 14.51 20.28
CA LYS A 159 27.50 14.09 18.88
C LYS A 159 27.16 12.60 18.83
N VAL A 160 25.91 12.29 18.52
CA VAL A 160 25.54 10.95 18.08
C VAL A 160 26.04 10.85 16.66
N GLU A 161 27.24 10.28 16.47
CA GLU A 161 27.63 9.78 15.16
C GLU A 161 26.59 8.72 14.77
N ASN A 162 25.81 9.01 13.73
CA ASN A 162 24.93 8.03 13.12
C ASN A 162 25.82 6.93 12.50
N PRO A 163 25.78 5.69 12.98
CA PRO A 163 26.65 4.62 12.47
C PRO A 163 26.38 4.28 10.99
N ASN A 164 25.24 4.72 10.44
CA ASN A 164 24.92 4.55 9.03
C ASN A 164 25.63 5.54 8.09
N ASP A 165 26.07 6.71 8.57
CA ASP A 165 26.72 7.72 7.71
C ASP A 165 28.08 7.23 7.17
N LYS A 166 28.78 6.38 7.95
CA LYS A 166 30.04 5.74 7.55
C LYS A 166 29.82 4.64 6.49
N HIS A 167 28.66 3.99 6.49
CA HIS A 167 28.35 2.87 5.60
C HIS A 167 28.01 3.35 4.18
N PHE A 168 27.32 4.49 4.06
CA PHE A 168 27.03 5.11 2.75
C PHE A 168 28.29 5.71 2.12
N ALA A 169 29.16 6.36 2.90
CA ALA A 169 30.43 6.90 2.40
C ALA A 169 31.42 5.82 1.91
N GLN A 170 31.36 4.61 2.47
CA GLN A 170 32.14 3.47 1.99
C GLN A 170 31.57 2.89 0.69
N LEU A 171 30.24 2.88 0.53
CA LEU A 171 29.57 2.42 -0.68
C LEU A 171 29.87 3.37 -1.85
N ASP A 172 29.80 4.69 -1.65
CA ASP A 172 30.10 5.69 -2.67
C ASP A 172 31.57 5.62 -3.14
N ASN A 173 32.50 5.41 -2.20
CA ASN A 173 33.91 5.23 -2.53
C ASN A 173 34.19 3.90 -3.26
N ALA A 174 33.44 2.84 -2.94
CA ALA A 174 33.55 1.55 -3.64
C ALA A 174 33.01 1.65 -5.07
N ILE A 175 31.90 2.36 -5.26
CA ILE A 175 31.31 2.62 -6.59
C ILE A 175 32.26 3.48 -7.44
N ALA A 176 32.84 4.55 -6.87
CA ALA A 176 33.79 5.39 -7.57
C ALA A 176 35.07 4.63 -7.98
N LYS A 177 35.61 3.76 -7.12
CA LYS A 177 36.75 2.90 -7.46
C LYS A 177 36.41 1.86 -8.53
N ALA A 178 35.21 1.29 -8.50
CA ALA A 178 34.77 0.33 -9.52
C ALA A 178 34.63 1.01 -10.90
N GLN A 179 34.07 2.22 -10.94
CA GLN A 179 33.95 3.02 -12.17
C GLN A 179 35.32 3.42 -12.74
N GLN A 180 36.27 3.83 -11.89
CA GLN A 180 37.65 4.11 -12.33
C GLN A 180 38.38 2.86 -12.85
N LYS A 181 38.13 1.69 -12.27
CA LYS A 181 38.73 0.43 -12.73
C LYS A 181 38.15 -0.01 -14.08
N LEU A 182 36.85 0.15 -14.29
CA LEU A 182 36.18 -0.07 -15.58
C LEU A 182 36.69 0.90 -16.66
N ALA A 183 36.88 2.17 -16.32
CA ALA A 183 37.42 3.16 -17.25
C ALA A 183 38.88 2.86 -17.67
N LYS A 184 39.69 2.29 -16.76
CA LYS A 184 41.07 1.86 -17.09
C LYS A 184 41.11 0.59 -17.93
N LEU A 185 40.24 -0.38 -17.65
CA LEU A 185 40.12 -1.60 -18.47
C LEU A 185 39.69 -1.27 -19.91
N ASN A 186 38.80 -0.30 -20.09
CA ASN A 186 38.37 0.14 -21.43
C ASN A 186 39.42 1.02 -22.15
N ALA A 187 40.43 1.54 -21.44
CA ALA A 187 41.51 2.33 -22.04
C ALA A 187 42.73 1.47 -22.41
N ASP A 188 42.90 0.31 -21.80
CA ASP A 188 43.99 -0.64 -22.07
C ASP A 188 43.67 -1.61 -23.24
N ASP A 189 42.43 -1.61 -23.76
CA ASP A 189 42.00 -2.44 -24.92
C ASP A 189 42.21 -1.75 -26.29
N ASP A 190 42.68 -0.49 -26.33
CA ASP A 190 42.89 0.28 -27.57
C ASP A 190 44.35 0.26 -28.10
N ASP A 191 45.29 -0.35 -27.38
CA ASP A 191 46.71 -0.44 -27.77
C ASP A 191 47.17 -1.90 -27.98
N ASP A 192 46.55 -2.62 -28.93
CA ASP A 192 47.21 -3.73 -29.65
C ASP A 192 46.38 -4.17 -30.87
N VAL A 193 46.41 -3.36 -31.93
CA VAL A 193 46.07 -3.84 -33.28
C VAL A 193 47.37 -4.22 -33.96
N PRO A 194 47.66 -5.52 -34.21
CA PRO A 194 48.85 -5.91 -34.93
C PRO A 194 48.71 -5.46 -36.40
N ASN A 195 49.58 -4.54 -36.82
CA ASN A 195 49.70 -4.14 -38.22
C ASN A 195 50.31 -5.30 -39.03
N TRP A 196 49.48 -6.04 -39.76
CA TRP A 196 49.94 -7.03 -40.74
C TRP A 196 50.09 -6.35 -42.10
N CYS A 197 51.34 -6.30 -42.57
CA CYS A 197 51.72 -5.99 -43.94
C CYS A 197 51.11 -6.98 -44.94
#